data_AF-A0A8J4WF73-F1
#
_entry.id   AF-A0A8J4WF73-F1
#
_cell.length_a   1.000
_cell.length_b   1.000
_cell.length_c   1.000
_cell.angle_alpha   90.00
_cell.angle_beta   90.00
_cell.angle_gamma   90.00
#
_symmetry.space_group_name_H-M   'P 1'
#
loop_
_entity.id
_entity.type
_entity.pdbx_description
1 polymer ?
#
loop_
_entity_poly.entity_id
_entity_poly.type
_entity_poly.pdbx_seq_one_letter_code
_entity_poly.pdbx_strand_id
1 'polypeptide(L)'
;MAYSRRLFFFDKINARDGQQKDLFSGFSDVQPTCTSSGRGFLWIGDASGFIYRLDRGQQLNPFKAFTQAVRHVYQLKQQDLLLTIGVDEFNEERMKIWNTAKWANKPTPYCSRSTTTAVSGQTESPVSCLCVDETLQLIVFGHTNGHLQLLRGDITRERCVFVSFLFLLCTGFNYNILMNLTQFGV
;
A
#
# COMPACT_ATOMS: atom_id res chain seq x y z
N MET A 1 23.45 -11.32 35.25
CA MET A 1 23.33 -11.99 33.93
C MET A 1 21.85 -12.16 33.62
N ALA A 2 21.29 -11.34 32.74
CA ALA A 2 19.87 -11.42 32.39
C ALA A 2 19.68 -12.49 31.29
N TYR A 3 18.97 -13.57 31.63
CA TYR A 3 18.65 -14.64 30.69
C TYR A 3 17.45 -14.20 29.85
N SER A 4 17.70 -13.72 28.63
CA SER A 4 16.63 -13.45 27.66
C SER A 4 16.00 -14.78 27.26
N ARG A 5 14.76 -15.03 27.70
CA ARG A 5 13.99 -16.21 27.29
C ARG A 5 13.61 -16.02 25.82
N ARG A 6 14.18 -16.84 24.93
CA ARG A 6 13.77 -16.89 23.52
C ARG A 6 12.32 -17.38 23.48
N LEU A 7 11.39 -16.45 23.35
CA LEU A 7 9.99 -16.77 23.12
C LEU A 7 9.84 -17.19 21.66
N PHE A 8 9.64 -18.48 21.42
CA PHE A 8 9.28 -19.00 20.11
C PHE A 8 7.81 -18.66 19.85
N PHE A 9 7.55 -17.41 19.46
CA PHE A 9 6.19 -16.96 19.16
C PHE A 9 5.65 -17.55 17.85
N PHE A 10 6.53 -18.02 16.96
CA PHE A 10 6.16 -18.48 15.63
C PHE A 10 7.00 -19.68 15.20
N ASP A 11 6.33 -20.67 14.65
CA ASP A 11 6.97 -21.75 13.91
C ASP A 11 7.36 -21.25 12.52
N LYS A 12 8.64 -21.42 12.17
CA LYS A 12 9.13 -21.13 10.82
C LYS A 12 8.72 -22.28 9.91
N ILE A 13 7.71 -22.06 9.10
CA ILE A 13 7.31 -22.99 8.03
C ILE A 13 7.93 -22.50 6.73
N ASN A 14 8.74 -23.34 6.08
CA ASN A 14 9.25 -23.02 4.74
C ASN A 14 8.16 -23.33 3.72
N ALA A 15 7.79 -22.34 2.91
CA ALA A 15 6.92 -22.54 1.75
C ALA A 15 7.64 -23.45 0.73
N ARG A 16 6.88 -24.37 0.12
CA ARG A 16 7.38 -25.34 -0.86
C ARG A 16 6.50 -25.29 -2.10
N ASP A 17 7.09 -25.49 -3.28
CA ASP A 17 6.34 -25.64 -4.52
C ASP A 17 5.72 -27.04 -4.58
N GLY A 18 4.46 -27.16 -4.15
CA GLY A 18 3.66 -28.39 -4.27
C GLY A 18 4.32 -29.65 -3.71
N GLN A 19 4.36 -30.72 -4.53
CA GLN A 19 4.96 -32.02 -4.20
C GLN A 19 6.51 -32.00 -4.19
N GLN A 20 7.13 -30.89 -4.59
CA GLN A 20 8.57 -30.82 -4.76
C GLN A 20 9.25 -30.44 -3.43
N LYS A 21 10.43 -31.03 -3.18
CA LYS A 21 11.18 -30.85 -1.93
C LYS A 21 11.89 -29.48 -1.86
N ASP A 22 11.88 -28.74 -2.96
CA ASP A 22 12.59 -27.49 -3.14
C ASP A 22 11.83 -26.31 -2.50
N LEU A 23 12.59 -25.27 -2.14
CA LEU A 23 12.03 -24.03 -1.58
C LEU A 23 11.17 -23.33 -2.64
N PHE A 24 10.07 -22.71 -2.20
CA PHE A 24 9.21 -21.90 -3.08
C PHE A 24 10.03 -20.86 -3.84
N SER A 25 10.02 -20.99 -5.17
CA SER A 25 10.85 -20.18 -6.08
C SER A 25 10.11 -18.99 -6.67
N GLY A 26 8.81 -18.85 -6.41
CA GLY A 26 7.96 -17.81 -7.02
C GLY A 26 8.33 -16.36 -6.66
N PHE A 27 9.26 -16.14 -5.72
CA PHE A 27 9.80 -14.82 -5.38
C PHE A 27 11.24 -14.56 -5.87
N SER A 28 11.90 -15.50 -6.56
CA SER A 28 13.31 -15.36 -6.94
C SER A 28 13.60 -14.12 -7.77
N ASP A 29 12.65 -13.72 -8.62
CA ASP A 29 12.77 -12.53 -9.49
C ASP A 29 12.06 -11.30 -8.91
N VAL A 30 11.48 -11.39 -7.71
CA VAL A 30 10.71 -10.31 -7.10
C VAL A 30 11.62 -9.44 -6.25
N GLN A 31 11.64 -8.14 -6.53
CA GLN A 31 12.34 -7.13 -5.72
C GLN A 31 11.31 -6.36 -4.88
N PRO A 32 10.93 -6.86 -3.68
CA PRO A 32 9.85 -6.28 -2.89
C PRO A 32 10.24 -4.88 -2.39
N THR A 33 9.36 -3.91 -2.60
CA THR A 33 9.52 -2.51 -2.17
C THR A 33 8.58 -2.17 -1.02
N CYS A 34 7.41 -2.79 -0.98
CA CYS A 34 6.38 -2.54 0.02
C CYS A 34 5.51 -3.78 0.21
N THR A 35 4.89 -3.89 1.40
CA THR A 35 4.00 -5.01 1.72
C THR A 35 2.79 -4.54 2.51
N SER A 36 1.69 -5.27 2.39
CA SER A 36 0.48 -5.07 3.19
C SER A 36 -0.18 -6.41 3.44
N SER A 37 -0.94 -6.53 4.53
CA SER A 37 -1.70 -7.74 4.83
C SER A 37 -3.11 -7.40 5.25
N GLY A 38 -4.05 -8.28 4.92
CA GLY A 38 -5.45 -8.10 5.29
C GLY A 38 -6.37 -9.03 4.52
N ARG A 39 -7.53 -9.32 5.09
CA ARG A 39 -8.59 -10.13 4.44
C ARG A 39 -8.12 -11.52 3.98
N GLY A 40 -7.12 -12.09 4.66
CA GLY A 40 -6.55 -13.41 4.32
C GLY A 40 -5.55 -13.41 3.17
N PHE A 41 -5.12 -12.23 2.71
CA PHE A 41 -4.11 -12.06 1.68
C PHE A 41 -2.89 -11.30 2.21
N LEU A 42 -1.73 -11.65 1.67
CA LEU A 42 -0.52 -10.87 1.73
C LEU A 42 -0.31 -10.21 0.36
N TRP A 43 -0.11 -8.90 0.35
CA TRP A 43 0.14 -8.10 -0.82
C TRP A 43 1.58 -7.62 -0.81
N ILE A 44 2.25 -7.75 -1.95
CA ILE A 44 3.66 -7.39 -2.11
C ILE A 44 3.76 -6.54 -3.37
N GLY A 45 4.25 -5.32 -3.26
CA GLY A 45 4.62 -4.49 -4.40
C GLY A 45 6.11 -4.65 -4.70
N ASP A 46 6.49 -4.54 -5.96
CA ASP A 46 7.88 -4.67 -6.40
C ASP A 46 8.45 -3.41 -7.08
N ALA A 47 9.76 -3.44 -7.35
CA ALA A 47 10.47 -2.39 -8.06
C ALA A 47 10.12 -2.32 -9.56
N SER A 48 9.53 -3.37 -10.11
CA SER A 48 9.12 -3.44 -11.51
C SER A 48 7.69 -2.99 -11.75
N GLY A 49 6.88 -2.65 -10.73
CA GLY A 49 5.49 -2.20 -10.88
C GLY A 49 4.43 -3.30 -10.84
N PHE A 50 4.82 -4.53 -10.56
CA PHE A 50 3.92 -5.63 -10.24
C PHE A 50 3.49 -5.60 -8.78
N ILE A 51 2.27 -6.06 -8.57
CA ILE A 51 1.73 -6.38 -7.26
C ILE A 51 1.40 -7.87 -7.24
N TYR A 52 1.88 -8.54 -6.21
CA TYR A 52 1.69 -9.95 -5.98
C TYR A 52 0.71 -10.14 -4.82
N ARG A 53 -0.32 -10.96 -5.05
CA ARG A 53 -1.23 -11.44 -4.01
C ARG A 53 -0.90 -12.87 -3.68
N LEU A 54 -0.53 -13.10 -2.43
CA LEU A 54 -0.34 -14.42 -1.85
C LEU A 54 -1.53 -14.74 -0.95
N ASP A 55 -2.16 -15.89 -1.16
CA ASP A 55 -3.23 -16.40 -0.30
C ASP A 55 -2.74 -17.44 0.71
N ARG A 56 -3.65 -17.91 1.57
CA ARG A 56 -3.35 -18.95 2.58
C ARG A 56 -3.00 -20.31 1.97
N GLY A 57 -3.38 -20.55 0.71
CA GLY A 57 -3.02 -21.74 -0.06
C GLY A 57 -1.66 -21.63 -0.75
N GLN A 58 -0.88 -20.58 -0.44
CA GLN A 58 0.42 -20.27 -1.05
C GLN A 58 0.33 -20.03 -2.57
N GLN A 59 -0.84 -19.66 -3.09
CA GLN A 59 -1.01 -19.30 -4.49
C GLN A 59 -0.61 -17.84 -4.69
N LEU A 60 0.41 -17.63 -5.53
CA LEU A 60 0.92 -16.31 -5.86
C LEU A 60 0.30 -15.84 -7.18
N ASN A 61 -0.48 -14.77 -7.11
CA ASN A 61 -1.13 -14.16 -8.28
C ASN A 61 -0.53 -12.77 -8.51
N PRO A 62 0.27 -12.56 -9.58
CA PRO A 62 0.79 -11.25 -9.94
C PRO A 62 -0.19 -10.48 -10.83
N PHE A 63 -0.17 -9.16 -10.74
CA PHE A 63 -0.72 -8.27 -11.75
C PHE A 63 0.12 -7.00 -11.88
N LYS A 64 0.19 -6.43 -13.09
CA LYS A 64 0.90 -5.18 -13.35
C LYS A 64 0.03 -3.99 -12.94
N ALA A 65 0.46 -3.23 -11.93
CA ALA A 65 -0.28 -2.08 -11.41
C ALA A 65 0.26 -0.74 -11.93
N PHE A 66 1.57 -0.66 -12.15
CA PHE A 66 2.29 0.55 -12.56
C PHE A 66 3.36 0.19 -13.59
N THR A 67 3.78 1.17 -14.41
CA THR A 67 4.89 0.96 -15.36
C THR A 67 6.22 0.76 -14.65
N GLN A 68 6.43 1.43 -13.52
CA GLN A 68 7.64 1.39 -12.68
C GLN A 68 7.30 1.00 -11.23
N ALA A 69 8.25 1.18 -10.29
CA ALA A 69 8.17 0.70 -8.92
C ALA A 69 6.86 1.06 -8.18
N VAL A 70 6.30 0.07 -7.51
CA VAL A 70 5.26 0.25 -6.50
C VAL A 70 5.93 0.78 -5.23
N ARG A 71 5.42 1.84 -4.61
CA ARG A 71 5.99 2.43 -3.39
C ARG A 71 5.18 2.12 -2.15
N HIS A 72 3.86 2.11 -2.25
CA HIS A 72 2.98 1.80 -1.13
C HIS A 72 1.87 0.87 -1.58
N VAL A 73 1.53 -0.07 -0.70
CA VAL A 73 0.36 -0.93 -0.82
C VAL A 73 -0.37 -0.91 0.52
N TYR A 74 -1.68 -0.74 0.50
CA TYR A 74 -2.52 -0.66 1.68
C TYR A 74 -3.84 -1.39 1.44
N GLN A 75 -4.00 -2.54 2.10
CA GLN A 75 -5.26 -3.29 2.11
C GLN A 75 -6.24 -2.66 3.09
N LEU A 76 -7.38 -2.21 2.59
CA LEU A 76 -8.43 -1.68 3.46
C LEU A 76 -9.03 -2.81 4.31
N LYS A 77 -9.33 -2.49 5.57
CA LYS A 77 -9.82 -3.49 6.55
C LYS A 77 -11.28 -3.85 6.31
N GLN A 78 -12.13 -2.84 6.12
CA GLN A 78 -13.58 -3.03 6.05
C GLN A 78 -14.10 -3.43 4.65
N GLN A 79 -13.34 -3.15 3.59
CA GLN A 79 -13.78 -3.39 2.19
C GLN A 79 -12.73 -4.16 1.37
N ASP A 80 -13.18 -4.84 0.32
CA ASP A 80 -12.35 -5.49 -0.70
C ASP A 80 -11.70 -4.48 -1.66
N LEU A 81 -11.04 -3.48 -1.08
CA LEU A 81 -10.33 -2.45 -1.79
C LEU A 81 -8.85 -2.50 -1.42
N LEU A 82 -8.00 -2.34 -2.43
CA LEU A 82 -6.57 -2.20 -2.29
C LEU A 82 -6.18 -0.81 -2.78
N LEU A 83 -5.57 -0.01 -1.91
CA LEU A 83 -4.96 1.25 -2.30
C LEU A 83 -3.48 1.00 -2.60
N THR A 84 -3.01 1.54 -3.71
CA THR A 84 -1.60 1.40 -4.12
C THR A 84 -1.08 2.73 -4.62
N ILE A 85 0.18 3.04 -4.33
CA ILE A 85 0.89 4.20 -4.86
C ILE A 85 2.14 3.71 -5.56
N GLY A 86 2.40 4.21 -6.76
CA GLY A 86 3.56 3.82 -7.55
C GLY A 86 3.82 4.82 -8.66
N VAL A 87 4.95 4.63 -9.35
CA VAL A 87 5.37 5.49 -10.45
C VAL A 87 4.82 4.94 -11.76
N ASP A 88 4.08 5.76 -12.48
CA ASP A 88 3.44 5.40 -13.74
C ASP A 88 4.15 6.06 -14.93
N GLU A 89 3.47 6.12 -16.08
CA GLU A 89 3.92 6.84 -17.27
C GLU A 89 4.39 8.27 -16.93
N PHE A 90 5.37 8.77 -17.68
CA PHE A 90 5.97 10.10 -17.50
C PHE A 90 6.60 10.36 -16.12
N ASN A 91 6.97 9.31 -15.38
CA ASN A 91 7.50 9.39 -14.01
C ASN A 91 6.52 9.98 -12.98
N GLU A 92 5.22 10.07 -13.31
CA GLU A 92 4.23 10.59 -12.38
C GLU A 92 3.90 9.57 -11.27
N GLU A 93 3.90 10.00 -10.02
CA GLU A 93 3.44 9.18 -8.91
C GLU A 93 1.91 9.22 -8.80
N ARG A 94 1.28 8.06 -8.94
CA ARG A 94 -0.18 7.91 -8.93
C ARG A 94 -0.66 7.00 -7.82
N MET A 95 -1.77 7.39 -7.20
CA MET A 95 -2.58 6.53 -6.36
C MET A 95 -3.62 5.82 -7.22
N LYS A 96 -3.72 4.50 -7.07
CA LYS A 96 -4.77 3.67 -7.67
C LYS A 96 -5.57 2.94 -6.59
N ILE A 97 -6.88 2.83 -6.80
CA ILE A 97 -7.78 2.05 -5.95
C ILE A 97 -8.30 0.86 -6.76
N TRP A 98 -8.05 -0.34 -6.25
CA TRP A 98 -8.41 -1.60 -6.91
C TRP A 98 -9.50 -2.31 -6.13
N ASN A 99 -10.57 -2.71 -6.82
CA ASN A 99 -11.58 -3.60 -6.28
C ASN A 99 -11.15 -5.06 -6.47
N THR A 100 -10.88 -5.75 -5.37
CA THR A 100 -10.35 -7.10 -5.34
C THR A 100 -11.43 -8.17 -5.19
N ALA A 101 -12.69 -7.79 -4.94
CA ALA A 101 -13.78 -8.73 -4.65
C ALA A 101 -14.04 -9.72 -5.80
N LYS A 102 -13.86 -9.29 -7.05
CA LYS A 102 -14.17 -10.06 -8.26
C LYS A 102 -12.94 -10.42 -9.10
N TRP A 103 -11.74 -10.35 -8.53
CA TRP A 103 -10.50 -10.54 -9.30
C TRP A 103 -10.26 -11.99 -9.76
N ALA A 104 -10.87 -13.00 -9.12
CA ALA A 104 -10.59 -14.42 -9.40
C ALA A 104 -10.61 -14.84 -10.88
N ASN A 105 -11.42 -14.18 -11.73
CA ASN A 105 -11.59 -14.54 -13.14
C ASN A 105 -10.97 -13.54 -14.12
N LYS A 106 -10.14 -12.61 -13.65
CA LYS A 106 -9.56 -11.54 -14.49
C LYS A 106 -8.04 -11.49 -14.33
N PRO A 107 -7.29 -11.08 -15.38
CA PRO A 107 -5.85 -10.92 -15.29
C PRO A 107 -5.46 -9.82 -14.30
N THR A 108 -6.27 -8.78 -14.17
CA THR A 108 -6.06 -7.66 -13.26
C THR A 108 -7.35 -7.32 -12.49
N PRO A 109 -7.24 -6.86 -11.23
CA PRO A 109 -8.39 -6.36 -10.48
C PRO A 109 -8.95 -5.09 -11.13
N TYR A 110 -10.22 -4.78 -10.88
CA TYR A 110 -10.83 -3.59 -11.44
C TYR A 110 -10.26 -2.34 -10.76
N CYS A 111 -9.62 -1.46 -11.53
CA CYS A 111 -9.16 -0.17 -11.04
C CYS A 111 -10.34 0.80 -11.00
N SER A 112 -10.90 1.02 -9.81
CA SER A 112 -12.00 1.96 -9.58
C SER A 112 -11.57 3.41 -9.77
N ARG A 113 -10.29 3.72 -9.51
CA ARG A 113 -9.79 5.08 -9.55
C ARG A 113 -8.28 5.13 -9.78
N SER A 114 -7.82 6.12 -10.54
CA SER A 114 -6.42 6.51 -10.68
C SER A 114 -6.29 8.03 -10.55
N THR A 115 -5.45 8.52 -9.65
CA THR A 115 -5.27 9.97 -9.43
C THR A 115 -3.80 10.27 -9.14
N THR A 116 -3.29 11.38 -9.67
CA THR A 116 -1.94 11.84 -9.34
C THR A 116 -1.87 12.24 -7.86
N THR A 117 -0.73 11.97 -7.24
CA THR A 117 -0.39 12.45 -5.89
C THR A 117 0.39 13.77 -5.93
N ALA A 118 0.69 14.29 -7.13
CA ALA A 118 1.39 15.56 -7.28
C ALA A 118 0.60 16.71 -6.65
N VAL A 119 1.31 17.58 -5.93
CA VAL A 119 0.74 18.82 -5.38
C VAL A 119 0.86 19.91 -6.43
N SER A 120 -0.28 20.47 -6.85
CA SER A 120 -0.31 21.53 -7.89
C SER A 120 0.59 22.71 -7.51
N GLY A 121 1.43 23.15 -8.44
CA GLY A 121 2.34 24.27 -8.25
C GLY A 121 3.58 23.99 -7.39
N GLN A 122 3.86 22.72 -7.08
CA GLN A 122 5.05 22.30 -6.34
C GLN A 122 5.89 21.31 -7.16
N THR A 123 7.18 21.22 -6.84
CA THR A 123 8.04 20.15 -7.36
C THR A 123 7.51 18.81 -6.89
N GLU A 124 7.51 17.81 -7.77
CA GLU A 124 7.10 16.46 -7.42
C GLU A 124 7.93 15.94 -6.23
N SER A 125 7.23 15.48 -5.20
CA SER A 125 7.83 14.87 -4.03
C SER A 125 7.11 13.56 -3.76
N PRO A 126 7.85 12.44 -3.62
CA PRO A 126 7.25 11.14 -3.44
C PRO A 126 6.50 11.05 -2.11
N VAL A 127 5.39 10.31 -2.10
CA VAL A 127 4.65 9.95 -0.91
C VAL A 127 5.54 9.09 -0.01
N SER A 128 5.70 9.50 1.23
CA SER A 128 6.46 8.81 2.28
C SER A 128 5.55 7.99 3.21
N CYS A 129 4.32 8.43 3.42
CA CYS A 129 3.34 7.74 4.27
C CYS A 129 1.90 8.04 3.82
N LEU A 130 0.96 7.18 4.20
CA LEU A 130 -0.46 7.37 3.92
C LEU A 130 -1.33 6.84 5.06
N CYS A 131 -2.53 7.40 5.18
CA CYS A 131 -3.58 6.90 6.07
C CYS A 131 -4.93 7.01 5.36
N VAL A 132 -5.78 5.98 5.52
CA VAL A 132 -7.11 5.91 4.94
C VAL A 132 -8.12 5.78 6.07
N ASP A 133 -9.11 6.66 6.08
CA ASP A 133 -10.22 6.58 7.02
C ASP A 133 -11.13 5.39 6.74
N GLU A 134 -11.71 4.80 7.77
CA GLU A 134 -12.54 3.60 7.65
C GLU A 134 -13.85 3.84 6.90
N THR A 135 -14.38 5.08 6.91
CA THR A 135 -15.60 5.46 6.18
C THR A 135 -15.37 5.71 4.69
N LEU A 136 -14.11 5.63 4.25
CA LEU A 136 -13.69 5.87 2.86
C LEU A 136 -14.02 7.27 2.35
N GLN A 137 -14.02 8.25 3.26
CA GLN A 137 -14.26 9.65 2.93
C GLN A 137 -12.98 10.48 2.94
N LEU A 138 -11.93 9.98 3.59
CA LEU A 138 -10.69 10.72 3.79
C LEU A 138 -9.48 9.83 3.51
N ILE A 139 -8.54 10.37 2.75
CA ILE A 139 -7.18 9.83 2.64
C ILE A 139 -6.20 10.95 2.92
N VAL A 140 -5.18 10.67 3.73
CA VAL A 140 -4.06 11.60 3.95
C VAL A 140 -2.81 10.98 3.36
N PHE A 141 -2.06 11.76 2.58
CA PHE A 141 -0.72 11.44 2.12
C PHE A 141 0.28 12.37 2.81
N GLY A 142 1.43 11.86 3.20
CA GLY A 142 2.60 12.66 3.54
C GLY A 142 3.67 12.51 2.48
N HIS A 143 4.30 13.61 2.11
CA HIS A 143 5.37 13.67 1.12
C HIS A 143 6.73 13.82 1.79
N THR A 144 7.81 13.43 1.12
CA THR A 144 9.18 13.54 1.67
C THR A 144 9.64 14.99 1.90
N ASN A 145 9.03 15.96 1.23
CA ASN A 145 9.27 17.39 1.42
C ASN A 145 8.51 17.99 2.62
N GLY A 146 7.79 17.19 3.41
CA GLY A 146 7.04 17.64 4.59
C GLY A 146 5.63 18.16 4.30
N HIS A 147 5.16 18.12 3.06
CA HIS A 147 3.78 18.42 2.74
C HIS A 147 2.85 17.27 3.11
N LEU A 148 1.66 17.62 3.61
CA LEU A 148 0.54 16.71 3.79
C LEU A 148 -0.55 17.06 2.78
N GLN A 149 -1.11 16.05 2.14
CA GLN A 149 -2.21 16.19 1.20
C GLN A 149 -3.41 15.41 1.74
N LEU A 150 -4.51 16.11 2.01
CA LEU A 150 -5.79 15.53 2.38
C LEU A 150 -6.68 15.42 1.15
N LEU A 151 -7.07 14.20 0.81
CA LEU A 151 -8.12 13.91 -0.13
C LEU A 151 -9.44 13.74 0.63
N ARG A 152 -10.46 14.51 0.28
CA ARG A 152 -11.82 14.39 0.81
C ARG A 152 -12.82 14.00 -0.27
N GLY A 153 -13.65 13.00 0.06
CA GLY A 153 -14.72 12.46 -0.78
C GLY A 153 -14.69 10.93 -0.81
N ASP A 154 -15.69 10.33 -1.46
CA ASP A 154 -15.75 8.88 -1.67
C ASP A 154 -14.55 8.41 -2.48
N ILE A 155 -13.64 7.65 -1.85
CA ILE A 155 -12.38 7.25 -2.49
C ILE A 155 -12.59 6.40 -3.75
N THR A 156 -13.75 5.74 -3.88
CA THR A 156 -14.09 4.89 -5.02
C THR A 156 -14.64 5.68 -6.20
N ARG A 157 -15.02 6.94 -6.00
CA ARG A 157 -15.56 7.84 -7.03
C ARG A 157 -14.50 8.82 -7.50
N GLU A 158 -14.70 9.34 -8.72
CA GLU A 158 -13.75 10.27 -9.35
C GLU A 158 -13.78 11.69 -8.73
N ARG A 159 -14.91 12.09 -8.12
CA ARG A 159 -15.09 13.44 -7.58
C ARG A 159 -14.53 13.52 -6.16
N CYS A 160 -13.37 14.15 -6.00
CA CYS A 160 -12.79 14.46 -4.70
C CYS A 160 -12.14 15.85 -4.71
N VAL A 161 -12.00 16.42 -3.51
CA VAL A 161 -11.29 17.68 -3.30
C VAL A 161 -9.97 17.37 -2.62
N PHE A 162 -8.88 17.90 -3.17
CA PHE A 162 -7.57 17.88 -2.54
C PHE A 162 -7.36 19.17 -1.77
N VAL A 163 -6.91 19.05 -0.53
CA VAL A 163 -6.48 20.17 0.31
C VAL A 163 -5.07 19.87 0.79
N SER A 164 -4.13 20.75 0.47
CA SER A 164 -2.71 20.58 0.83
C SER A 164 -2.36 21.47 2.01
N PHE A 165 -1.66 20.91 2.99
CA PHE A 165 -1.13 21.59 4.17
C PHE A 165 0.39 21.43 4.20
N LEU A 166 1.12 22.49 4.51
CA LEU A 166 2.55 22.38 4.82
C LEU A 166 2.69 22.18 6.33
N PHE A 167 3.20 21.02 6.74
CA PHE A 167 3.44 20.76 8.16
C PHE A 167 4.90 21.07 8.48
N LEU A 168 5.16 22.22 9.08
CA LEU A 168 6.50 22.64 9.49
C LEU A 168 6.85 21.99 10.83
N LEU A 169 7.16 20.69 10.83
CA LEU A 169 7.66 20.01 12.03
C LEU A 169 9.18 19.95 12.00
N CYS A 170 9.82 20.79 12.82
CA CYS A 170 11.19 20.55 13.25
C CYS A 170 11.23 19.22 14.02
N THR A 171 12.00 18.27 13.49
CA THR A 171 12.48 17.02 14.09
C THR A 171 11.52 15.83 14.24
N GLY A 172 11.84 14.75 13.50
CA GLY A 172 11.75 13.35 13.98
C GLY A 172 10.40 12.64 13.92
N PHE A 173 9.89 12.29 12.73
CA PHE A 173 8.77 11.36 12.62
C PHE A 173 9.22 9.89 12.74
N ASN A 174 8.99 9.32 13.93
CA ASN A 174 8.85 7.88 14.11
C ASN A 174 7.40 7.46 13.80
N TYR A 175 7.22 6.28 13.20
CA TYR A 175 5.97 5.68 12.68
C TYR A 175 4.78 5.53 13.67
N ASN A 176 4.85 6.07 14.89
CA ASN A 176 3.87 5.83 15.96
C ASN A 176 2.86 6.97 16.23
N ILE A 177 2.81 8.03 15.41
CA ILE A 177 1.91 9.18 15.66
C ILE A 177 0.50 9.02 15.06
N LEU A 178 0.23 7.97 14.27
CA LEU A 178 -1.09 7.80 13.63
C LEU A 178 -2.21 7.28 14.57
N MET A 179 -1.93 6.96 15.84
CA MET A 179 -2.97 6.54 16.79
C MET A 179 -3.73 7.69 17.47
N ASN A 180 -3.43 8.96 17.20
CA ASN A 180 -4.04 10.09 17.93
C ASN A 180 -4.72 11.15 17.06
N LEU A 181 -5.20 10.77 15.87
CA LEU A 181 -5.97 11.67 14.99
C LEU A 181 -7.49 11.57 15.15
N THR A 182 -8.00 10.73 16.06
CA THR A 182 -9.42 10.73 16.47
C THR A 182 -9.80 11.91 17.37
N GLN A 183 -8.88 12.84 17.67
CA GLN A 183 -9.12 13.96 18.59
C GLN A 183 -9.30 15.33 17.93
N PHE A 184 -9.26 15.43 16.60
CA PHE A 184 -9.73 16.65 15.92
C PHE A 184 -11.20 16.49 15.55
N GLY A 185 -12.04 16.76 16.55
CA GLY A 185 -13.48 16.89 16.40
C GLY A 185 -13.86 18.07 15.51
N VAL A 186 -14.89 17.83 14.70
CA VAL A 186 -16.00 18.76 14.53
C VAL A 186 -17.23 18.08 15.12
#